data_AF-A0A1H6Z281-F1
#
_entry.id   AF-A0A1H6Z281-F1
#
_cell.length_a   1.000
_cell.length_b   1.000
_cell.length_c   1.000
_cell.angle_alpha   90.00
_cell.angle_beta   90.00
_cell.angle_gamma   90.00
#
_symmetry.space_group_name_H-M   'P 1'
#
loop_
_entity.id
_entity.type
_entity.pdbx_description
1 polymer ?
#
loop_
_entity_poly.entity_id
_entity_poly.type
_entity_poly.pdbx_seq_one_letter_code
_entity_poly.pdbx_strand_id
1 'polypeptide(L)'
;MKCQLRLLLALCFLVCLNACSTQDHIIPRRITLSTPAFEYTGDFKMQFKVQVDTLGDLPVTEYGILYLSFFRASNDTDYTPRIEHGAKMPFDQPIVLGINNYVYTGNAFQGKYFFYYRAYALLSDGSVAYGDIKSYTFQP
;
A
#
# COMPACT_ATOMS: atom_id res chain seq x y z
N MET A 1 17.00 10.61 61.24
CA MET A 1 15.76 10.53 60.43
C MET A 1 15.89 10.96 58.97
N LYS A 2 16.90 11.76 58.56
CA LYS A 2 17.05 12.22 57.16
C LYS A 2 17.50 11.15 56.14
N CYS A 3 18.10 10.05 56.61
CA CYS A 3 18.63 8.98 55.73
C CYS A 3 17.53 8.05 55.17
N GLN A 4 16.50 7.76 55.98
CA GLN A 4 15.37 6.90 55.62
C GLN A 4 14.48 7.51 54.51
N LEU A 5 14.34 8.84 54.50
CA LEU A 5 13.54 9.57 53.50
C LEU A 5 14.17 9.55 52.10
N ARG A 6 15.51 9.57 52.02
CA ARG A 6 16.24 9.48 50.74
C ARG A 6 16.17 8.10 50.12
N LEU A 7 16.18 7.05 50.95
CA LEU A 7 16.02 5.67 50.51
C LEU A 7 14.60 5.42 49.95
N LEU A 8 13.57 5.97 50.60
CA LEU A 8 12.18 5.85 50.14
C LEU A 8 11.94 6.56 48.80
N LEU A 9 12.54 7.74 48.61
CA LEU A 9 12.43 8.50 47.36
C LEU A 9 13.09 7.77 46.17
N ALA A 10 14.26 7.18 46.41
CA ALA A 10 14.98 6.42 45.39
C ALA A 10 14.23 5.14 44.99
N LEU A 11 13.59 4.46 45.95
CA LEU A 11 12.78 3.27 45.70
C LEU A 11 11.52 3.60 44.87
N CYS A 12 10.83 4.70 45.17
CA CYS A 12 9.69 5.16 44.36
C CYS A 12 10.10 5.53 42.92
N PHE A 13 11.27 6.13 42.73
CA PHE A 13 11.76 6.49 41.38
C PHE A 13 12.08 5.26 40.53
N LEU A 14 12.65 4.20 41.14
CA LEU A 14 12.92 2.92 40.48
C LEU A 14 11.65 2.12 40.12
N VAL A 15 10.58 2.26 40.90
CA VAL A 15 9.27 1.66 40.59
C VAL A 15 8.57 2.40 39.44
N CYS A 16 8.67 3.73 39.38
CA CYS A 16 8.12 4.52 38.27
C CYS A 16 8.81 4.25 36.93
N LEU A 17 10.13 3.97 36.92
CA LEU A 17 10.86 3.65 35.70
C LEU A 17 10.47 2.29 35.10
N ASN A 18 10.13 1.30 35.94
CA ASN A 18 9.65 -0.01 35.48
C ASN A 18 8.19 0.01 35.02
N ALA A 19 7.35 0.89 35.57
CA ALA A 19 5.96 1.03 35.17
C ALA A 19 5.77 1.60 33.75
N CYS A 20 6.76 2.32 33.21
CA CYS A 20 6.74 2.82 31.84
C CYS A 20 7.22 1.79 30.79
N SER A 21 7.82 0.66 31.20
CA SER A 21 8.41 -0.33 30.28
C SER A 21 7.38 -1.35 29.75
N THR A 22 6.19 -1.42 30.36
CA THR A 22 5.15 -2.41 30.00
C THR A 22 4.05 -1.84 29.13
N GLN A 23 4.32 -0.78 28.36
CA GLN A 23 3.49 -0.50 27.18
C GLN A 23 3.88 -1.52 26.13
N ASP A 24 3.22 -2.68 26.20
CA ASP A 24 3.29 -3.71 25.17
C ASP A 24 3.03 -3.04 23.82
N HIS A 25 4.03 -3.06 22.94
CA HIS A 25 3.94 -2.39 21.65
C HIS A 25 2.91 -3.15 20.81
N ILE A 26 1.66 -2.68 20.78
CA ILE A 26 0.65 -3.20 19.87
C ILE A 26 1.14 -2.88 18.45
N ILE A 27 1.66 -3.88 17.75
CA ILE A 27 2.04 -3.76 16.33
C ILE A 27 0.72 -3.72 15.54
N PRO A 28 0.39 -2.59 14.86
CA PRO A 28 -0.84 -2.51 14.10
C PRO A 28 -0.85 -3.57 13.00
N ARG A 29 -1.97 -4.28 12.86
CA ARG A 29 -2.17 -5.21 11.75
C ARG A 29 -2.13 -4.41 10.45
N ARG A 30 -1.36 -4.90 9.49
CA ARG A 30 -1.26 -4.26 8.16
C ARG A 30 -2.35 -4.74 7.24
N ILE A 31 -2.75 -3.88 6.31
CA ILE A 31 -3.56 -4.28 5.17
C ILE A 31 -2.74 -5.23 4.28
N THR A 32 -3.38 -6.26 3.74
CA THR A 32 -2.77 -7.14 2.72
C THR A 32 -3.58 -7.06 1.44
N LEU A 33 -2.86 -7.02 0.32
CA LEU A 33 -3.42 -6.79 -1.00
C LEU A 33 -2.95 -7.87 -1.97
N SER A 34 -3.82 -8.21 -2.89
CA SER A 34 -3.51 -8.96 -4.09
C SER A 34 -3.86 -8.13 -5.33
N THR A 35 -3.19 -8.41 -6.45
CA THR A 35 -3.46 -7.75 -7.74
C THR A 35 -4.11 -8.75 -8.68
N PRO A 36 -5.45 -8.75 -8.84
CA PRO A 36 -6.10 -9.52 -9.88
C PRO A 36 -5.73 -9.02 -11.29
N ALA A 37 -5.93 -9.88 -12.29
CA ALA A 37 -5.82 -9.46 -13.67
C ALA A 37 -6.86 -8.37 -14.00
N PHE A 38 -6.46 -7.35 -14.77
CA PHE A 38 -7.41 -6.42 -15.35
C PHE A 38 -8.26 -7.13 -16.41
N GLU A 39 -9.44 -6.56 -16.69
CA GLU A 39 -10.35 -7.05 -17.73
C GLU A 39 -10.73 -5.90 -18.68
N TYR A 40 -11.07 -6.24 -19.92
CA TYR A 40 -11.72 -5.27 -20.80
C TYR A 40 -13.22 -5.23 -20.50
N THR A 41 -13.79 -4.04 -20.37
CA THR A 41 -15.23 -3.83 -20.36
C THR A 41 -15.78 -3.89 -21.79
N GLY A 42 -17.10 -3.97 -21.93
CA GLY A 42 -17.77 -3.96 -23.24
C GLY A 42 -17.47 -2.72 -24.09
N ASP A 43 -17.01 -1.61 -23.49
CA ASP A 43 -16.61 -0.38 -24.17
C ASP A 43 -15.10 -0.35 -24.51
N PHE A 44 -14.40 -1.48 -24.45
CA PHE A 44 -12.93 -1.58 -24.56
C PHE A 44 -12.15 -0.77 -23.50
N LYS A 45 -12.81 -0.36 -22.41
CA LYS A 45 -12.13 0.28 -21.27
C LYS A 45 -11.46 -0.80 -20.43
N MET A 46 -10.35 -0.46 -19.79
CA MET A 46 -9.64 -1.39 -18.91
C MET A 46 -10.20 -1.26 -17.49
N GLN A 47 -10.76 -2.34 -16.96
CA GLN A 47 -11.18 -2.44 -15.57
C GLN A 47 -10.06 -3.05 -14.74
N PHE A 48 -9.47 -2.23 -13.88
CA PHE A 48 -8.48 -2.65 -12.91
C PHE A 48 -9.14 -3.04 -11.59
N LYS A 49 -8.46 -3.91 -10.84
CA LYS A 49 -8.97 -4.50 -9.60
C LYS A 49 -7.90 -4.44 -8.51
N VAL A 50 -8.31 -4.09 -7.30
CA VAL A 50 -7.52 -4.26 -6.08
C VAL A 50 -8.26 -5.24 -5.19
N GLN A 51 -7.63 -6.38 -4.89
CA GLN A 51 -8.18 -7.35 -3.96
C GLN A 51 -7.61 -7.05 -2.57
N VAL A 52 -8.49 -6.75 -1.61
CA VAL A 52 -8.11 -6.55 -0.21
C VAL A 52 -8.37 -7.85 0.54
N ASP A 53 -7.29 -8.55 0.89
CA ASP A 53 -7.37 -9.85 1.55
C ASP A 53 -7.61 -9.71 3.06
N THR A 54 -6.96 -8.74 3.69
CA THR A 54 -7.22 -8.38 5.09
C THR A 54 -7.17 -6.86 5.27
N LEU A 55 -8.14 -6.31 6.01
CA LEU A 55 -8.06 -4.93 6.47
C LEU A 55 -7.06 -4.78 7.63
N GLY A 56 -6.26 -3.71 7.59
CA GLY A 56 -5.36 -3.34 8.67
C GLY A 56 -6.04 -2.45 9.73
N ASP A 57 -5.30 -2.14 10.79
CA ASP A 57 -5.72 -1.22 11.85
C ASP A 57 -5.43 0.24 11.51
N LEU A 58 -4.55 0.47 10.53
CA LEU A 58 -4.18 1.80 10.05
C LEU A 58 -5.15 2.26 8.95
N PRO A 59 -5.67 3.50 9.04
CA PRO A 59 -6.45 4.10 7.97
C PRO A 59 -5.68 4.12 6.64
N VAL A 60 -6.38 3.76 5.56
CA VAL A 60 -5.89 3.90 4.18
C VAL A 60 -6.21 5.32 3.71
N THR A 61 -5.19 6.08 3.31
CA THR A 61 -5.34 7.46 2.83
C THR A 61 -5.50 7.53 1.31
N GLU A 62 -4.92 6.57 0.58
CA GLU A 62 -4.99 6.46 -0.87
C GLU A 62 -4.78 4.99 -1.26
N TYR A 63 -5.46 4.51 -2.30
CA TYR A 63 -5.20 3.18 -2.85
C TYR A 63 -5.56 3.14 -4.34
N GLY A 64 -5.10 2.10 -5.02
CA GLY A 64 -5.42 1.89 -6.43
C GLY A 64 -4.36 1.05 -7.11
N ILE A 65 -4.02 1.42 -8.35
CA ILE A 65 -2.99 0.75 -9.14
C ILE A 65 -1.79 1.66 -9.34
N LEU A 66 -0.60 1.12 -9.15
CA LEU A 66 0.64 1.68 -9.70
C LEU A 66 0.95 0.97 -11.01
N TYR A 67 1.37 1.71 -12.01
CA TYR A 67 1.74 1.14 -13.30
C TYR A 67 2.99 1.79 -13.91
N LEU A 68 3.65 1.01 -14.75
CA LEU A 68 4.73 1.42 -15.63
C LEU A 68 4.37 0.97 -17.04
N SER A 69 4.42 1.87 -18.02
CA SER A 69 4.02 1.57 -19.40
C SER A 69 5.10 1.97 -20.40
N PHE A 70 5.38 1.09 -21.35
CA PHE A 70 6.59 1.16 -22.15
C PHE A 70 6.28 1.11 -23.64
N PHE A 71 7.00 1.91 -24.42
CA PHE A 71 7.11 1.70 -25.86
C PHE A 71 8.01 0.50 -26.13
N ARG A 72 7.88 -0.10 -27.32
CA ARG A 72 8.69 -1.27 -27.72
C ARG A 72 10.20 -1.02 -27.61
N ALA A 73 10.65 0.20 -27.88
CA ALA A 73 12.06 0.61 -27.84
C ALA A 73 12.50 1.19 -26.48
N SER A 74 11.75 0.95 -25.40
CA SER A 74 12.16 1.43 -24.07
C SER A 74 13.45 0.76 -23.61
N ASN A 75 14.31 1.54 -22.97
CA ASN A 75 15.57 1.11 -22.36
C ASN A 75 15.46 0.93 -20.83
N ASP A 76 14.28 1.14 -20.25
CA ASP A 76 14.07 0.91 -18.83
C ASP A 76 14.15 -0.59 -18.55
N THR A 77 14.86 -0.96 -17.48
CA THR A 77 15.05 -2.32 -17.01
C THR A 77 14.39 -2.57 -15.66
N ASP A 78 13.89 -1.52 -15.02
CA ASP A 78 13.16 -1.58 -13.76
C ASP A 78 11.65 -1.61 -14.01
N TYR A 79 11.12 -2.83 -14.04
CA TYR A 79 9.71 -3.10 -14.28
C TYR A 79 8.87 -3.21 -13.00
N THR A 80 9.38 -2.74 -11.86
CA THR A 80 8.70 -2.84 -10.57
C THR A 80 7.96 -1.55 -10.23
N PRO A 81 6.61 -1.50 -10.37
CA PRO A 81 5.85 -0.30 -10.07
C PRO A 81 5.81 -0.05 -8.56
N ARG A 82 6.33 1.09 -8.10
CA ARG A 82 6.35 1.51 -6.69
C ARG A 82 6.13 3.02 -6.61
N ILE A 83 5.88 3.56 -5.41
CA ILE A 83 5.52 4.98 -5.24
C ILE A 83 6.54 5.92 -5.88
N GLU A 84 7.82 5.60 -5.74
CA GLU A 84 8.93 6.37 -6.30
C GLU A 84 9.24 6.07 -7.79
N HIS A 85 8.70 4.98 -8.33
CA HIS A 85 8.95 4.52 -9.71
C HIS A 85 7.69 3.87 -10.28
N GLY A 86 6.71 4.71 -10.63
CA GLY A 86 5.40 4.28 -11.12
C GLY A 86 4.44 5.46 -11.20
N ALA A 87 3.55 5.41 -12.19
CA ALA A 87 2.42 6.33 -12.24
C ALA A 87 1.26 5.76 -11.41
N LYS A 88 0.56 6.65 -10.69
CA LYS A 88 -0.57 6.29 -9.85
C LYS A 88 -1.89 6.35 -10.63
N MET A 89 -2.74 5.38 -10.37
CA MET A 89 -4.13 5.33 -10.78
C MET A 89 -4.97 5.13 -9.50
N PRO A 90 -5.23 6.21 -8.74
CA PRO A 90 -5.97 6.13 -7.49
C PRO A 90 -7.44 5.78 -7.75
N PHE A 91 -8.05 5.07 -6.81
CA PHE A 91 -9.47 4.72 -6.86
C PHE A 91 -10.23 5.69 -5.96
N ASP A 92 -11.28 6.32 -6.50
CA ASP A 92 -12.02 7.37 -5.79
C ASP A 92 -13.02 6.83 -4.76
N GLN A 93 -13.40 5.56 -4.87
CA GLN A 93 -14.37 4.93 -3.96
C GLN A 93 -13.69 4.51 -2.65
N PRO A 94 -14.37 4.52 -1.50
CA PRO A 94 -13.83 3.99 -0.26
C PRO A 94 -13.34 2.55 -0.42
N ILE A 95 -12.17 2.24 0.15
CA ILE A 95 -11.63 0.89 0.12
C ILE A 95 -12.51 -0.05 0.95
N VAL A 96 -12.87 -1.21 0.39
CA VAL A 96 -13.62 -2.26 1.08
C VAL A 96 -12.87 -3.58 1.07
N LEU A 97 -13.19 -4.47 2.02
CA LEU A 97 -12.68 -5.84 2.01
C LEU A 97 -13.17 -6.57 0.74
N GLY A 98 -12.31 -7.35 0.11
CA GLY A 98 -12.60 -8.00 -1.18
C GLY A 98 -12.20 -7.16 -2.39
N ILE A 99 -12.93 -7.34 -3.50
CA ILE A 99 -12.57 -6.75 -4.80
C ILE A 99 -13.09 -5.30 -4.89
N ASN A 100 -12.16 -4.37 -5.08
CA ASN A 100 -12.42 -2.98 -5.43
C ASN A 100 -12.14 -2.81 -6.93
N ASN A 101 -13.11 -2.31 -7.69
CA ASN A 101 -13.01 -2.19 -9.14
C ASN A 101 -12.87 -0.72 -9.57
N TYR A 102 -12.11 -0.48 -10.63
CA TYR A 102 -11.97 0.84 -11.24
C TYR A 102 -11.91 0.73 -12.76
N VAL A 103 -12.79 1.46 -13.44
CA VAL A 103 -12.80 1.52 -14.90
C VAL A 103 -11.91 2.68 -15.33
N TYR A 104 -10.77 2.36 -15.94
CA TYR A 104 -9.82 3.33 -16.43
C TYR A 104 -10.34 4.01 -17.70
N THR A 105 -10.33 5.35 -17.70
CA THR A 105 -10.79 6.18 -18.83
C THR A 105 -9.71 7.10 -19.39
N GLY A 106 -8.46 6.98 -18.92
CA GLY A 106 -7.35 7.79 -19.41
C GLY A 106 -6.64 7.19 -20.62
N ASN A 107 -5.49 7.77 -20.99
CA ASN A 107 -4.70 7.43 -22.18
C ASN A 107 -3.29 6.90 -21.88
N ALA A 108 -2.99 6.52 -20.64
CA ALA A 108 -1.66 6.13 -20.19
C ALA A 108 -1.04 4.97 -21.00
N PHE A 109 -1.88 4.11 -21.56
CA PHE A 109 -1.45 2.96 -22.34
C PHE A 109 -1.52 3.18 -23.86
N GLN A 110 -1.93 4.36 -24.32
CA GLN A 110 -2.05 4.66 -25.75
C GLN A 110 -0.68 4.59 -26.45
N GLY A 111 -0.58 3.76 -27.48
CA GLY A 111 0.66 3.54 -28.24
C GLY A 111 1.74 2.77 -27.48
N LYS A 112 1.46 2.26 -26.27
CA LYS A 112 2.39 1.45 -25.49
C LYS A 112 2.37 0.01 -25.98
N TYR A 113 3.51 -0.68 -25.85
CA TYR A 113 3.68 -2.07 -26.26
C TYR A 113 3.41 -3.05 -25.11
N PHE A 114 3.83 -2.69 -23.90
CA PHE A 114 3.57 -3.47 -22.70
C PHE A 114 3.51 -2.57 -21.47
N PHE A 115 2.90 -3.07 -20.41
CA PHE A 115 2.89 -2.42 -19.11
C PHE A 115 2.95 -3.42 -17.97
N TYR A 116 3.48 -2.97 -16.84
CA TYR A 116 3.47 -3.66 -15.55
C TYR A 116 2.61 -2.87 -14.58
N TYR A 117 1.92 -3.56 -13.69
CA TYR A 117 1.03 -2.93 -12.71
C TYR A 117 0.92 -3.74 -11.44
N ARG A 118 0.61 -3.07 -10.33
CA ARG A 118 0.26 -3.71 -9.06
C ARG A 118 -0.67 -2.86 -8.21
N ALA A 119 -1.44 -3.52 -7.35
CA ALA A 119 -2.22 -2.85 -6.31
C ALA A 119 -1.30 -2.15 -5.30
N TYR A 120 -1.74 -1.00 -4.80
CA TYR A 120 -1.09 -0.32 -3.69
C TYR A 120 -2.13 0.28 -2.73
N ALA A 121 -1.73 0.46 -1.48
CA ALA A 121 -2.44 1.28 -0.49
C ALA A 121 -1.42 2.08 0.34
N LEU A 122 -1.60 3.39 0.41
CA LEU A 122 -0.88 4.29 1.30
C LEU A 122 -1.63 4.38 2.64
N LEU A 123 -0.91 4.19 3.73
CA LEU A 123 -1.45 4.21 5.08
C LEU A 123 -1.18 5.56 5.75
N SER A 124 -1.92 5.87 6.81
CA SER A 124 -1.81 7.14 7.54
C SER A 124 -0.44 7.37 8.19
N ASP A 125 0.34 6.31 8.43
CA ASP A 125 1.70 6.38 8.95
C ASP A 125 2.76 6.60 7.84
N GLY A 126 2.32 6.74 6.58
CA GLY A 126 3.18 6.90 5.40
C GLY A 126 3.72 5.59 4.83
N SER A 127 3.45 4.45 5.47
CA SER A 127 3.83 3.15 4.92
C SER A 127 2.94 2.74 3.76
N VAL A 128 3.45 1.84 2.92
CA VAL A 128 2.77 1.42 1.69
C VAL A 128 2.64 -0.10 1.68
N ALA A 129 1.42 -0.58 1.47
CA ALA A 129 1.16 -1.97 1.15
C ALA A 129 1.10 -2.15 -0.37
N TYR A 130 1.58 -3.29 -0.85
CA TYR A 130 1.63 -3.61 -2.27
C TYR A 130 1.09 -5.01 -2.52
N GLY A 131 0.37 -5.17 -3.62
CA GLY A 131 0.03 -6.49 -4.16
C GLY A 131 1.09 -7.01 -5.12
N ASP A 132 0.80 -8.19 -5.69
CA ASP A 132 1.66 -8.83 -6.69
C ASP A 132 1.81 -7.99 -7.96
N ILE A 133 2.94 -8.14 -8.65
CA ILE A 133 3.14 -7.52 -9.95
C ILE A 133 2.47 -8.36 -11.04
N LYS A 134 1.75 -7.68 -11.93
CA LYS A 134 1.18 -8.23 -13.14
C LYS A 134 1.74 -7.50 -14.36
N SER A 135 1.72 -8.17 -15.50
CA SER A 135 2.20 -7.62 -16.77
C SER A 135 1.20 -7.89 -17.88
N TYR A 136 1.20 -7.04 -18.89
CA TYR A 136 0.42 -7.23 -20.11
C TYR A 136 1.18 -6.69 -21.31
N THR A 137 1.08 -7.40 -22.44
CA THR A 137 1.64 -6.99 -23.73
C THR A 137 0.50 -6.86 -24.72
N PHE A 138 0.39 -5.71 -25.37
CA PHE A 138 -0.61 -5.49 -26.40
C PHE A 138 -0.30 -6.37 -27.61
N GLN A 139 -1.30 -7.13 -28.06
CA GLN A 139 -1.20 -7.86 -29.32
C GLN A 139 -1.21 -6.85 -30.48
N PRO A 140 -0.35 -7.03 -31.49
CA PRO A 140 -0.28 -6.16 -32.66
C PRO A 140 -1.52 -6.24 -33.55
#